data_AF-A0A845BFI3-F1
#
_entry.id   AF-A0A845BFI3-F1
#
_cell.length_a   1.000
_cell.length_b   1.000
_cell.length_c   1.000
_cell.angle_alpha   90.00
_cell.angle_beta   90.00
_cell.angle_gamma   90.00
#
_symmetry.space_group_name_H-M   'P 1'
#
loop_
_entity.id
_entity.type
_entity.pdbx_description
1 polymer ?
#
loop_
_entity_poly.entity_id
_entity_poly.type
_entity_poly.pdbx_seq_one_letter_code
_entity_poly.pdbx_strand_id
1 'polypeptide(L)'
;MTAGAARERRWLLLVETGDHYWLGRVSDPSEDEIGAAEASLRHVGTGGFLAVSEGDYWSRGPMSLLEVRRLNKPDASFEVAVAAFLAKRRVAVESAS
;
A
#
# COMPACT_ATOMS: atom_id res chain seq x y z
N MET A 1 -16.02 9.25 -27.41
CA MET A 1 -14.74 9.06 -26.70
C MET A 1 -15.08 8.52 -25.32
N THR A 2 -15.13 7.19 -25.17
CA THR A 2 -15.27 6.56 -23.86
C THR A 2 -13.97 6.81 -23.11
N ALA A 3 -14.00 7.66 -22.09
CA ALA A 3 -12.92 7.72 -21.11
C ALA A 3 -12.71 6.28 -20.62
N GLY A 4 -11.57 5.68 -20.96
CA GLY A 4 -11.21 4.35 -20.49
C GLY A 4 -11.33 4.36 -18.97
N ALA A 5 -12.01 3.36 -18.39
CA ALA A 5 -12.20 3.26 -16.95
C ALA A 5 -10.85 3.48 -16.26
N ALA A 6 -10.67 4.65 -15.63
CA ALA A 6 -9.44 4.96 -14.93
C ALA A 6 -9.29 3.89 -13.85
N ARG A 7 -8.24 3.06 -13.96
CA ARG A 7 -7.94 2.06 -12.94
C ARG A 7 -7.82 2.79 -11.61
N GLU A 8 -8.54 2.31 -10.60
CA GLU A 8 -8.57 2.96 -9.29
C GLU A 8 -7.13 3.03 -8.74
N ARG A 9 -6.72 4.24 -8.35
CA ARG A 9 -5.44 4.48 -7.70
C ARG A 9 -5.68 4.86 -6.25
N ARG A 10 -4.88 4.32 -5.34
CA ARG A 10 -4.96 4.65 -3.92
C ARG A 10 -3.59 4.69 -3.28
N TRP A 11 -3.44 5.63 -2.36
CA TRP A 11 -2.26 5.75 -1.52
C TRP A 11 -2.34 4.82 -0.34
N LEU A 12 -1.24 4.15 -0.04
CA LEU A 12 -1.11 3.30 1.13
C LEU A 12 0.26 3.43 1.78
N LEU A 13 0.26 3.25 3.09
CA LEU A 13 1.41 2.80 3.83
C LEU A 13 1.49 1.27 3.69
N LEU A 14 2.61 0.77 3.17
CA LEU A 14 2.94 -0.65 3.11
C LEU A 14 4.01 -0.95 4.16
N VAL A 15 3.67 -1.73 5.17
CA VAL A 15 4.63 -2.22 6.18
C VAL A 15 5.47 -3.32 5.55
N GLU A 16 6.75 -3.44 5.94
CA GLU A 16 7.66 -4.45 5.40
C GLU A 16 7.19 -5.91 5.56
N THR A 17 6.29 -6.16 6.52
CA THR A 17 5.60 -7.44 6.78
C THR A 17 4.39 -7.69 5.87
N GLY A 18 4.08 -6.77 4.95
CA GLY A 18 2.91 -6.81 4.07
C GLY A 18 1.59 -6.33 4.69
N ASP A 19 1.60 -5.87 5.95
CA ASP A 19 0.46 -5.12 6.50
C ASP A 19 0.33 -3.78 5.80
N HIS A 20 -0.89 -3.23 5.73
CA HIS A 20 -1.11 -1.99 5.00
C HIS A 20 -2.15 -1.08 5.67
N TYR A 21 -2.02 0.21 5.41
CA TYR A 21 -2.98 1.23 5.81
C TYR A 21 -3.26 2.18 4.66
N TRP A 22 -4.55 2.41 4.35
CA TRP A 22 -4.97 3.30 3.27
C TRP A 22 -4.90 4.76 3.72
N LEU A 23 -4.14 5.58 2.98
CA LEU A 23 -3.99 7.01 3.28
C LEU A 23 -5.01 7.87 2.52
N GLY A 24 -5.49 7.43 1.36
CA GLY A 24 -6.50 8.18 0.61
C GLY A 24 -6.70 7.72 -0.82
N ARG A 25 -7.75 8.24 -1.47
CA ARG A 25 -8.14 7.87 -2.86
C ARG A 25 -7.90 8.97 -3.89
N VAL A 26 -7.92 10.25 -3.50
CA VAL A 26 -8.14 11.36 -4.46
C VAL A 26 -6.98 12.34 -4.53
N SER A 27 -6.29 12.58 -3.41
CA SER A 27 -5.15 13.51 -3.33
C SER A 27 -3.88 12.80 -2.89
N ASP A 28 -2.75 13.37 -3.28
CA ASP A 28 -1.45 13.00 -2.73
C ASP A 28 -1.45 13.24 -1.21
N PRO A 29 -0.88 12.34 -0.40
CA PRO A 29 -0.76 12.51 1.03
C PRO A 29 0.06 13.76 1.33
N SER A 30 -0.39 14.55 2.31
CA SER A 30 0.39 15.65 2.84
C SER A 30 1.65 15.15 3.56
N GLU A 31 2.66 16.01 3.69
CA GLU A 31 3.87 15.68 4.46
C GLU A 31 3.55 15.41 5.94
N ASP A 32 2.50 16.00 6.49
CA ASP A 32 2.02 15.71 7.86
C ASP A 32 1.46 14.29 7.97
N GLU A 33 0.68 13.83 6.99
CA GLU A 33 0.17 12.44 6.93
C GLU A 33 1.31 11.44 6.76
N ILE A 34 2.31 11.75 5.91
CA ILE A 34 3.50 10.92 5.72
C ILE A 34 4.33 10.88 7.02
N GLY A 35 4.49 12.03 7.68
CA GLY A 35 5.21 12.14 8.95
C GLY A 35 4.54 11.36 10.07
N ALA A 36 3.20 11.40 10.15
CA ALA A 36 2.42 10.59 11.09
C ALA A 36 2.57 9.10 10.81
N ALA A 37 2.48 8.67 9.55
CA ALA A 37 2.68 7.29 9.15
C ALA A 37 4.09 6.78 9.52
N GLU A 38 5.13 7.57 9.27
CA GLU A 38 6.49 7.22 9.65
C GLU A 38 6.69 7.19 11.18
N ALA A 39 6.04 8.09 11.92
CA ALA A 39 6.06 8.07 13.38
C ALA A 39 5.41 6.80 13.94
N SER A 40 4.31 6.33 13.35
CA SER A 40 3.69 5.06 13.70
C SER A 40 4.62 3.87 13.45
N LEU A 41 5.32 3.83 12.31
CA LEU A 41 6.33 2.81 12.02
C LEU A 41 7.45 2.79 13.07
N ARG A 42 7.98 3.98 13.43
CA ARG A 42 8.98 4.11 14.50
C ARG A 42 8.48 3.60 15.84
N HIS A 43 7.24 3.92 16.20
CA HIS A 43 6.66 3.52 17.48
C HIS A 43 6.57 2.01 17.63
N VAL A 44 6.22 1.30 16.55
CA VAL A 44 6.12 -0.18 16.56
C VAL A 44 7.45 -0.88 16.24
N GLY A 45 8.50 -0.12 15.92
CA GLY A 45 9.84 -0.66 15.65
C GLY A 45 9.97 -1.40 14.32
N THR A 46 9.24 -0.98 13.28
CA THR A 46 9.28 -1.61 11.93
C THR A 46 9.50 -0.55 10.85
N GLY A 47 9.92 -0.96 9.67
CA GLY A 47 9.99 -0.09 8.50
C GLY A 47 8.84 -0.29 7.51
N GLY A 48 8.76 0.60 6.52
CA GLY A 48 7.77 0.48 5.47
C GLY A 48 8.00 1.44 4.31
N PHE A 49 6.96 1.55 3.49
CA PHE A 49 6.98 2.28 2.23
C PHE A 49 5.69 3.07 2.07
N LEU A 50 5.82 4.31 1.62
CA LEU A 50 4.72 5.01 0.96
C LEU A 50 4.61 4.47 -0.47
N ALA A 51 3.42 4.01 -0.84
CA ALA A 51 3.17 3.44 -2.15
C ALA A 51 1.83 3.91 -2.73
N VAL A 52 1.70 3.77 -4.06
CA VAL A 52 0.43 3.92 -4.79
C VAL A 52 0.05 2.57 -5.37
N SER A 53 -1.15 2.10 -5.09
CA SER A 53 -1.71 0.93 -5.75
C SER A 53 -2.46 1.30 -7.02
N GLU A 54 -2.42 0.43 -8.02
CA GLU A 54 -3.35 0.42 -9.16
C GLU A 54 -4.15 -0.90 -9.13
N GLY A 55 -5.48 -0.79 -9.18
CA GLY A 55 -6.41 -1.92 -9.12
C GLY A 55 -7.27 -1.92 -7.86
N ASP A 56 -8.33 -2.74 -7.87
CA ASP A 56 -9.28 -2.85 -6.75
C ASP A 56 -8.83 -3.94 -5.76
N TYR A 57 -8.64 -3.55 -4.49
CA TYR A 57 -8.24 -4.43 -3.40
C TYR A 57 -9.18 -5.65 -3.22
N TRP A 58 -10.49 -5.49 -3.41
CA TRP A 58 -11.45 -6.57 -3.18
C TRP A 58 -11.75 -7.42 -4.42
N SER A 59 -11.36 -6.94 -5.60
CA SER A 59 -11.53 -7.70 -6.84
C SER A 59 -10.60 -8.91 -6.91
N ARG A 60 -10.95 -9.93 -7.71
CA ARG A 60 -10.00 -11.00 -8.08
C ARG A 60 -9.01 -10.56 -9.17
N GLY A 61 -9.11 -9.31 -9.63
CA GLY A 61 -8.24 -8.75 -10.66
C GLY A 61 -6.81 -8.52 -10.18
N PRO A 62 -5.89 -8.26 -11.12
CA PRO A 62 -4.52 -7.90 -10.80
C PRO A 62 -4.47 -6.56 -10.06
N MET A 63 -3.52 -6.46 -9.14
CA MET A 63 -3.21 -5.25 -8.39
C MET A 63 -1.70 -5.06 -8.37
N SER A 64 -1.23 -3.86 -8.66
CA SER A 64 0.19 -3.50 -8.64
C SER A 64 0.43 -2.34 -7.69
N LEU A 65 1.64 -2.25 -7.14
CA LEU A 65 2.06 -1.18 -6.26
C LEU A 65 3.32 -0.52 -6.83
N LEU A 66 3.40 0.80 -6.71
CA LEU A 66 4.58 1.60 -7.05
C LEU A 66 5.18 2.19 -5.77
N GLU A 67 6.48 1.97 -5.55
CA GLU A 67 7.23 2.60 -4.45
C GLU A 67 7.36 4.11 -4.72
N VAL A 68 6.98 4.92 -3.73
CA VAL A 68 7.14 6.38 -3.80
C VAL A 68 8.22 6.85 -2.83
N ARG A 69 8.24 6.32 -1.60
CA ARG A 69 9.21 6.72 -0.58
C ARG A 69 9.42 5.59 0.44
N ARG A 70 10.66 5.35 0.84
CA ARG A 70 10.98 4.50 2.00
C ARG A 70 10.78 5.27 3.29
N LEU A 71 10.17 4.62 4.29
CA LEU A 71 9.83 5.21 5.58
C LEU A 71 10.43 4.36 6.71
N ASN A 72 11.12 4.99 7.65
CA ASN A 72 11.74 4.33 8.80
C ASN A 72 12.65 3.12 8.48
N LYS A 73 13.49 3.21 7.44
CA LYS A 73 14.57 2.24 7.12
C LYS A 73 14.10 0.76 7.15
N PRO A 74 13.19 0.35 6.25
CA PRO A 74 12.79 -1.06 6.17
C PRO A 74 13.98 -1.97 5.90
N ASP A 75 13.98 -3.13 6.56
CA ASP A 75 14.98 -4.19 6.37
C ASP A 75 14.65 -5.03 5.13
N ALA A 76 13.36 -5.20 4.83
CA ALA A 76 12.91 -5.89 3.62
C ALA A 76 12.97 -4.98 2.38
N SER A 77 13.09 -5.57 1.19
CA SER A 77 12.90 -4.83 -0.06
C SER A 77 11.42 -4.54 -0.31
N PHE A 78 11.15 -3.56 -1.17
CA PHE A 78 9.78 -3.24 -1.58
C PHE A 78 9.08 -4.44 -2.23
N GLU A 79 9.79 -5.20 -3.06
CA GLU A 79 9.26 -6.39 -3.73
C GLU A 79 8.84 -7.47 -2.72
N VAL A 80 9.61 -7.66 -1.65
CA VAL A 80 9.27 -8.60 -0.57
C VAL A 80 8.01 -8.15 0.17
N ALA A 81 7.92 -6.86 0.50
CA ALA A 81 6.74 -6.30 1.15
C ALA A 81 5.48 -6.41 0.27
N VAL A 82 5.60 -6.16 -1.04
CA VAL A 82 4.51 -6.31 -2.02
C VAL A 82 4.07 -7.76 -2.12
N ALA A 83 5.00 -8.71 -2.17
CA ALA A 83 4.67 -10.14 -2.22
C ALA A 83 3.90 -10.58 -0.95
N ALA A 84 4.33 -10.14 0.23
CA ALA A 84 3.64 -10.40 1.49
C ALA A 84 2.24 -9.78 1.53
N PHE A 85 2.09 -8.54 1.05
CA PHE A 85 0.79 -7.87 0.91
C PHE A 85 -0.16 -8.62 -0.02
N LEU A 86 0.30 -9.01 -1.21
CA LEU A 86 -0.53 -9.73 -2.18
C LEU A 86 -0.97 -11.10 -1.67
N ALA A 87 -0.10 -11.79 -0.90
CA ALA A 87 -0.45 -13.04 -0.23
C ALA A 87 -1.56 -12.84 0.81
N LYS A 88 -1.44 -11.82 1.67
CA LYS A 88 -2.48 -11.46 2.66
C LYS A 88 -3.79 -11.05 1.99
N ARG A 89 -3.72 -10.23 0.93
CA ARG A 89 -4.88 -9.83 0.13
C ARG A 89 -5.61 -11.03 -0.45
N ARG A 90 -4.89 -12.01 -1.01
CA ARG A 90 -5.49 -13.22 -1.58
C ARG A 90 -6.37 -13.94 -0.56
N VAL A 91 -5.86 -14.15 0.65
CA VAL A 91 -6.61 -14.77 1.75
C VAL A 91 -7.85 -13.95 2.12
N ALA A 92 -7.72 -12.63 2.19
CA ALA A 92 -8.83 -11.73 2.51
C ALA A 92 -9.94 -11.77 1.45
N VAL A 93 -9.58 -11.75 0.16
CA VAL A 93 -10.54 -11.83 -0.96
C VAL A 93 -11.23 -13.20 -1.01
N GLU A 94 -10.48 -14.28 -0.76
CA GLU A 94 -11.04 -15.64 -0.71
C GLU A 94 -12.03 -15.81 0.46
N SER A 95 -11.76 -15.17 1.59
CA SER A 95 -12.62 -15.24 2.79
C SER A 95 -13.86 -14.34 2.73
N ALA A 96 -13.88 -13.37 1.80
CA ALA A 96 -15.01 -12.45 1.57
C ALA A 96 -15.97 -12.94 0.46
N SER A 97 -15.68 -14.09 -0.17
CA SER A 97 -16.50 -14.73 -1.21
C SER A 97 -17.39 -15.81 -0.63
#